data_AF-A0A852GMJ4-F1
#
_entry.id   AF-A0A852GMJ4-F1
#
_cell.length_a   1.000
_cell.length_b   1.000
_cell.length_c   1.000
_cell.angle_alpha   90.00
_cell.angle_beta   90.00
_cell.angle_gamma   90.00
#
_symmetry.space_group_name_H-M   'P 1'
#
loop_
_entity.id
_entity.type
_entity.pdbx_description
1 polymer ?
#
loop_
_entity_poly.entity_id
_entity_poly.type
_entity_poly.pdbx_seq_one_letter_code
_entity_poly.pdbx_strand_id
1 'polypeptide(L)'
;GERPFHCKECGKSFNSQANLLRHRLTHTGERPYECEVCHKRFTQSSTLRQHLFVHRRIHTGERPYPCPDCGKAFRQSTHLKDHRRLHTGEKPFKCEECGKAFAIAVRLAEHRRIHTGERPYRCEACGKAYRSFSNLWKHRKLH
;
A
#
# COMPACT_ATOMS: atom_id res chain seq x y z
N GLY A 1 -12.69 9.65 25.11
CA GLY A 1 -12.18 8.44 25.77
C GLY A 1 -10.74 8.66 26.15
N GLU A 2 -10.38 8.40 27.40
CA GLU A 2 -9.06 8.66 27.95
C GLU A 2 -7.95 7.88 27.22
N ARG A 3 -6.77 8.49 27.12
CA ARG A 3 -5.58 7.91 26.48
C ARG A 3 -4.36 8.03 27.40
N PRO A 4 -4.34 7.30 28.53
CA PRO A 4 -3.30 7.49 29.55
C PRO A 4 -1.93 6.92 29.16
N PHE A 5 -1.85 6.08 28.11
CA PHE A 5 -0.61 5.38 27.74
C PHE A 5 0.14 6.12 26.62
N HIS A 6 1.36 6.59 26.90
CA HIS A 6 2.12 7.44 25.98
C HIS A 6 3.36 6.73 25.42
N CYS A 7 3.58 6.87 24.11
CA CYS A 7 4.81 6.46 23.47
C CYS A 7 5.90 7.51 23.70
N LYS A 8 7.01 7.13 24.34
CA LYS A 8 8.14 8.03 24.61
C LYS A 8 8.89 8.45 23.33
N GLU A 9 8.83 7.65 22.27
CA GLU A 9 9.59 7.89 21.04
C GLU A 9 8.88 8.83 20.06
N CYS A 10 7.54 8.82 20.01
CA CYS A 10 6.78 9.65 19.08
C CYS A 10 5.61 10.42 19.70
N GLY A 11 5.46 10.38 21.03
CA GLY A 11 4.44 11.12 21.77
C GLY A 11 3.01 10.64 21.60
N LYS A 12 2.76 9.59 20.80
CA LYS A 12 1.39 9.08 20.56
C LYS A 12 0.76 8.50 21.82
N SER A 13 -0.50 8.83 22.05
CA SER A 13 -1.29 8.34 23.19
C SER A 13 -2.28 7.24 22.80
N PHE A 14 -2.42 6.25 23.67
CA PHE A 14 -3.24 5.06 23.49
C PHE A 14 -4.18 4.86 24.68
N ASN A 15 -5.32 4.23 24.43
CA ASN A 15 -6.34 3.93 25.44
C ASN A 15 -6.07 2.64 26.23
N SER A 16 -5.08 1.83 25.83
CA SER A 16 -4.68 0.64 26.56
C SER A 16 -3.18 0.38 26.46
N GLN A 17 -2.62 -0.27 27.49
CA GLN A 17 -1.21 -0.66 27.51
C GLN A 17 -0.88 -1.65 26.39
N ALA A 18 -1.78 -2.60 26.09
CA ALA A 18 -1.61 -3.53 24.98
C ALA A 18 -1.49 -2.80 23.62
N ASN A 19 -2.24 -1.72 23.43
CA ASN A 19 -2.15 -0.89 22.23
C ASN A 19 -0.82 -0.14 22.15
N LEU A 20 -0.30 0.38 23.28
CA LEU A 20 1.01 1.00 23.35
C LEU A 20 2.14 0.00 23.05
N LEU A 21 2.13 -1.18 23.69
CA LEU A 21 3.14 -2.23 23.47
C LEU A 21 3.17 -2.66 22.00
N ARG A 22 1.99 -2.87 21.41
CA ARG A 22 1.87 -3.20 19.99
C ARG A 22 2.36 -2.08 19.08
N HIS A 23 2.12 -0.83 19.44
CA HIS A 23 2.66 0.32 18.71
C HIS A 23 4.18 0.37 18.76
N ARG A 24 4.83 0.00 19.87
CA ARG A 24 6.31 -0.02 19.94
C ARG A 24 6.96 -0.91 18.88
N LEU A 25 6.27 -1.97 18.42
CA LEU A 25 6.75 -2.79 17.32
C LEU A 25 6.93 -2.00 16.00
N THR A 26 6.24 -0.85 15.84
CA THR A 26 6.46 0.01 14.66
C THR A 26 7.79 0.77 14.71
N HIS A 27 8.38 0.90 15.89
CA HIS A 27 9.67 1.53 16.10
C HIS A 27 10.82 0.53 16.00
N THR A 28 10.68 -0.64 16.63
CA THR A 28 11.68 -1.72 16.57
C THR A 28 11.70 -2.43 15.22
N GLY A 29 10.61 -2.36 14.44
CA GLY A 29 10.45 -3.08 13.19
C GLY A 29 10.15 -4.57 13.38
N GLU A 30 10.05 -5.05 14.62
CA GLU A 30 9.74 -6.44 14.92
C GLU A 30 8.39 -6.86 14.35
N ARG A 31 8.38 -8.00 13.68
CA ARG A 31 7.20 -8.60 13.06
C ARG A 31 7.13 -10.08 13.45
N PRO A 32 6.55 -10.39 14.62
CA PRO A 32 6.60 -11.73 15.20
C PRO A 32 5.84 -12.77 14.38
N TYR A 33 4.84 -12.34 13.60
CA TYR A 33 3.94 -13.25 12.89
C TYR A 33 4.36 -13.42 11.44
N GLU A 34 4.56 -14.64 10.98
CA GLU A 34 5.02 -14.94 9.63
C GLU A 34 3.99 -15.73 8.83
N CYS A 35 3.86 -15.41 7.55
CA CYS A 35 3.10 -16.20 6.59
C CYS A 35 3.97 -17.36 6.10
N GLU A 36 3.60 -18.60 6.44
CA GLU A 36 4.35 -19.80 6.05
C GLU A 36 4.42 -20.03 4.53
N VAL A 37 3.54 -19.39 3.75
CA VAL A 37 3.48 -19.56 2.30
C VAL A 37 4.41 -18.61 1.55
N CYS A 38 4.51 -17.35 1.99
CA CYS A 38 5.31 -16.33 1.28
C CYS A 38 6.33 -15.62 2.17
N HIS A 39 6.54 -16.11 3.40
CA HIS A 39 7.46 -15.61 4.42
C HIS A 39 7.29 -14.12 4.77
N LYS A 40 6.14 -13.52 4.40
CA LYS A 40 5.82 -12.14 4.78
C LYS A 40 5.53 -12.06 6.26
N ARG A 41 6.14 -11.08 6.92
CA ARG A 41 6.02 -10.87 8.37
C ARG A 41 5.09 -9.70 8.72
N PHE A 42 4.37 -9.84 9.83
CA PHE A 42 3.36 -8.93 10.35
C PHE A 42 3.57 -8.65 11.84
N THR A 43 3.12 -7.48 12.30
CA THR A 43 3.17 -7.08 13.71
C THR A 43 2.01 -7.66 14.53
N GLN A 44 0.96 -8.18 13.87
CA GLN A 44 -0.24 -8.69 14.53
C GLN A 44 -0.75 -9.99 13.88
N SER A 45 -1.23 -10.92 14.70
CA SER A 45 -1.84 -12.19 14.26
C SER A 45 -3.12 -11.99 13.45
N SER A 46 -3.93 -10.99 13.79
CA SER A 46 -5.16 -10.64 13.06
C SER A 46 -4.86 -10.19 11.63
N THR A 47 -3.80 -9.39 11.44
CA THR A 47 -3.33 -8.95 10.12
C THR A 47 -2.78 -10.12 9.31
N LEU A 48 -2.02 -11.03 9.93
CA LEU A 48 -1.58 -12.27 9.27
C LEU A 48 -2.77 -13.11 8.82
N ARG A 49 -3.78 -13.32 9.67
CA ARG A 49 -4.98 -14.09 9.33
C ARG A 49 -5.74 -13.49 8.16
N GLN A 50 -5.95 -12.18 8.17
CA GLN A 50 -6.57 -11.47 7.05
C GLN A 50 -5.74 -11.60 5.76
N HIS A 51 -4.41 -11.49 5.89
CA HIS A 51 -3.50 -11.71 4.77
C HIS A 51 -3.66 -13.10 4.19
N LEU A 52 -3.60 -14.16 5.00
CA LEU A 52 -3.72 -15.55 4.54
C LEU A 52 -5.06 -15.80 3.81
N PHE A 53 -6.16 -15.28 4.35
CA PHE A 53 -7.47 -15.40 3.73
C PHE A 53 -7.51 -14.80 2.31
N VAL A 54 -6.98 -13.59 2.15
CA VAL A 54 -6.94 -12.92 0.83
C VAL A 54 -5.85 -13.51 -0.07
N HIS A 55 -4.73 -13.94 0.50
CA HIS A 55 -3.61 -14.54 -0.21
C HIS A 55 -4.01 -15.88 -0.85
N ARG A 56 -4.84 -16.69 -0.17
CA ARG A 56 -5.38 -17.93 -0.74
C ARG A 56 -6.09 -17.70 -2.07
N ARG A 57 -6.78 -16.57 -2.24
CA ARG A 57 -7.45 -16.18 -3.51
C ARG A 57 -6.47 -15.96 -4.67
N ILE A 58 -5.18 -15.76 -4.39
CA ILE A 58 -4.15 -15.68 -5.42
C ILE A 58 -3.97 -17.05 -6.08
N HIS A 59 -3.89 -18.10 -5.26
CA HIS A 59 -3.72 -19.48 -5.73
C HIS A 59 -4.98 -20.06 -6.34
N THR A 60 -6.15 -19.84 -5.72
CA THR A 60 -7.42 -20.37 -6.24
C THR A 60 -7.97 -19.58 -7.43
N GLY A 61 -7.47 -18.37 -7.68
CA GLY A 61 -8.00 -17.48 -8.70
C GLY A 61 -9.33 -16.81 -8.34
N GLU A 62 -9.91 -17.08 -7.16
CA GLU A 62 -11.19 -16.56 -6.71
C GLU A 62 -11.23 -15.02 -6.72
N ARG A 63 -12.26 -14.45 -7.32
CA ARG A 63 -12.48 -12.99 -7.43
C ARG A 63 -13.92 -12.66 -7.04
N PRO A 64 -14.24 -12.59 -5.73
CA PRO A 64 -15.62 -12.49 -5.27
C PRO A 64 -16.23 -11.10 -5.42
N TYR A 65 -15.49 -10.12 -5.92
CA TYR A 65 -15.97 -8.73 -6.06
C TYR A 65 -16.09 -8.36 -7.55
N PRO A 66 -17.19 -8.72 -8.23
CA PRO A 66 -17.45 -8.30 -9.60
C PRO A 66 -17.79 -6.81 -9.68
N CYS A 67 -17.33 -6.15 -10.73
CA CYS A 67 -17.75 -4.80 -11.08
C CYS A 67 -19.12 -4.85 -11.74
N PRO A 68 -20.13 -4.13 -11.22
CA PRO A 68 -21.46 -4.13 -11.81
C PRO A 68 -21.49 -3.47 -13.20
N ASP A 69 -20.55 -2.55 -13.47
CA ASP A 69 -20.54 -1.75 -14.68
C ASP A 69 -19.89 -2.48 -15.88
N CYS A 70 -18.98 -3.44 -15.64
CA CYS A 70 -18.23 -4.11 -16.72
C CYS A 70 -17.96 -5.61 -16.50
N GLY A 71 -18.51 -6.21 -15.43
CA GLY A 71 -18.32 -7.63 -15.09
C GLY A 71 -16.92 -8.00 -14.58
N LYS A 72 -15.93 -7.10 -14.67
CA LYS A 72 -14.56 -7.39 -14.23
C LYS A 72 -14.51 -7.64 -12.72
N ALA A 73 -13.97 -8.77 -12.31
CA ALA A 73 -13.94 -9.18 -10.90
C ALA A 73 -12.56 -9.01 -10.22
N PHE A 74 -12.59 -8.72 -8.91
CA PHE A 74 -11.43 -8.43 -8.07
C PHE A 74 -11.36 -9.36 -6.85
N ARG A 75 -10.15 -9.56 -6.31
CA ARG A 75 -9.88 -10.38 -5.10
C ARG A 75 -10.20 -9.65 -3.78
N GLN A 76 -10.26 -8.32 -3.82
CA GLN A 76 -10.50 -7.44 -2.67
C GLN A 76 -11.52 -6.35 -3.03
N SER A 77 -12.37 -5.99 -2.08
CA SER A 77 -13.40 -4.95 -2.26
C SER A 77 -12.80 -3.56 -2.46
N THR A 78 -11.68 -3.25 -1.82
CA THR A 78 -10.92 -2.01 -1.99
C THR A 78 -10.45 -1.82 -3.44
N HIS A 79 -9.96 -2.89 -4.07
CA HIS A 79 -9.56 -2.86 -5.48
C HIS A 79 -10.76 -2.66 -6.41
N LEU A 80 -11.92 -3.25 -6.10
CA LEU A 80 -13.15 -2.97 -6.83
C LEU A 80 -13.55 -1.49 -6.68
N LYS A 81 -13.52 -0.95 -5.46
CA LYS A 81 -13.83 0.47 -5.21
C LYS A 81 -12.93 1.40 -6.01
N ASP A 82 -11.63 1.16 -5.98
CA ASP A 82 -10.66 1.94 -6.76
C ASP A 82 -10.87 1.77 -8.27
N HIS A 83 -11.20 0.56 -8.74
CA HIS A 83 -11.53 0.32 -10.13
C HIS A 83 -12.76 1.09 -10.60
N ARG A 84 -13.82 1.14 -9.78
CA ARG A 84 -15.07 1.84 -10.14
C ARG A 84 -14.87 3.33 -10.37
N ARG A 85 -13.84 3.94 -9.77
CA ARG A 85 -13.46 5.34 -10.06
C ARG A 85 -13.04 5.57 -11.52
N LEU A 86 -12.67 4.52 -12.25
CA LEU A 86 -12.40 4.62 -13.69
C LEU A 86 -13.68 4.81 -14.50
N HIS A 87 -14.81 4.28 -14.03
CA HIS A 87 -16.11 4.45 -14.67
C HIS A 87 -16.72 5.79 -14.33
N THR A 88 -16.65 6.19 -13.06
CA THR A 88 -17.25 7.46 -12.60
C THR A 88 -16.39 8.69 -12.91
N GLY A 89 -15.11 8.50 -13.22
CA GLY A 89 -14.15 9.59 -13.37
C GLY A 89 -13.76 10.27 -12.05
N GLU A 90 -14.17 9.74 -10.90
CA GLU A 90 -13.89 10.31 -9.57
C GLU A 90 -12.37 10.36 -9.31
N LYS A 91 -11.86 11.55 -9.00
CA LYS A 91 -10.44 11.80 -8.71
C LYS A 91 -10.29 12.53 -7.39
N PRO A 92 -10.46 11.83 -6.25
CA PRO A 92 -10.51 12.49 -4.94
C PRO A 92 -9.13 12.94 -4.45
N PHE A 93 -8.04 12.49 -5.07
CA PHE A 93 -6.68 12.78 -4.62
C PHE A 93 -6.06 13.90 -5.46
N LYS A 94 -6.07 15.13 -4.95
CA LYS A 94 -5.52 16.31 -5.61
C LYS A 94 -4.06 16.56 -5.22
N CYS A 95 -3.26 16.99 -6.20
CA CYS A 95 -1.94 17.55 -5.99
C CYS A 95 -2.09 19.04 -5.69
N GLU A 96 -1.71 19.48 -4.50
CA GLU A 96 -1.82 20.88 -4.10
C GLU A 96 -0.84 21.78 -4.87
N GLU A 97 0.29 21.24 -5.33
CA GLU A 97 1.31 22.03 -6.04
C GLU A 97 0.92 22.37 -7.49
N CYS A 98 0.15 21.52 -8.17
CA CYS A 98 -0.19 21.72 -9.59
C CYS A 98 -1.67 21.51 -9.94
N GLY A 99 -2.52 21.26 -8.95
CA GLY A 99 -3.95 21.04 -9.10
C GLY A 99 -4.36 19.71 -9.75
N LYS A 100 -3.43 18.90 -10.27
CA LYS A 100 -3.74 17.62 -10.91
C LYS A 100 -4.37 16.64 -9.94
N ALA A 101 -5.47 16.01 -10.35
CA ALA A 101 -6.21 15.05 -9.53
C ALA A 101 -6.07 13.61 -10.03
N PHE A 102 -6.09 12.66 -9.11
CA PHE A 102 -5.88 11.23 -9.33
C PHE A 102 -6.98 10.39 -8.69
N ALA A 103 -7.30 9.26 -9.33
CA ALA A 103 -8.33 8.32 -8.84
C ALA A 103 -7.86 7.51 -7.61
N ILE A 104 -6.55 7.33 -7.43
CA ILE A 104 -5.98 6.56 -6.32
C ILE A 104 -4.76 7.27 -5.70
N ALA A 105 -4.61 7.15 -4.38
CA ALA A 105 -3.59 7.85 -3.60
C ALA A 105 -2.15 7.52 -4.04
N VAL A 106 -1.88 6.26 -4.39
CA VAL A 106 -0.55 5.82 -4.84
C VAL A 106 -0.10 6.55 -6.09
N ARG A 107 -1.03 6.89 -7.00
CA ARG A 107 -0.71 7.64 -8.22
C ARG A 107 -0.40 9.10 -7.93
N LEU A 108 -1.09 9.70 -6.95
CA LEU A 108 -0.72 11.03 -6.46
C LEU A 108 0.67 11.01 -5.82
N ALA A 109 0.99 10.01 -4.99
CA ALA A 109 2.31 9.88 -4.37
C ALA A 109 3.44 9.73 -5.41
N GLU A 110 3.23 8.87 -6.42
CA GLU A 110 4.15 8.74 -7.57
C GLU A 110 4.29 10.06 -8.34
N HIS A 111 3.18 10.78 -8.54
CA HIS A 111 3.16 12.07 -9.22
C HIS A 111 3.93 13.16 -8.45
N ARG A 112 3.86 13.20 -7.13
CA ARG A 112 4.58 14.20 -6.32
C ARG A 112 6.10 14.16 -6.52
N ARG A 113 6.64 13.00 -6.91
CA ARG A 113 8.06 12.87 -7.29
C ARG A 113 8.45 13.66 -8.55
N ILE A 114 7.48 14.19 -9.30
CA ILE A 114 7.74 15.13 -10.38
C ILE A 114 8.30 16.43 -9.83
N HIS A 115 7.71 16.91 -8.74
CA HIS A 115 8.06 18.19 -8.14
C HIS A 115 9.30 18.09 -7.27
N THR A 116 9.46 16.99 -6.53
CA THR A 116 10.66 16.77 -5.70
C THR A 116 11.89 16.32 -6.50
N GLY A 117 11.70 15.89 -7.75
CA GLY A 117 12.78 15.32 -8.56
C GLY A 117 13.25 13.91 -8.12
N GLU A 118 12.60 13.29 -7.13
CA GLU A 118 12.99 11.98 -6.59
C GLU A 118 12.96 10.86 -7.66
N ARG A 119 14.05 10.09 -7.76
CA ARG A 119 14.19 8.97 -8.70
C ARG A 119 14.66 7.69 -7.97
N PRO A 120 13.78 7.05 -7.18
CA PRO A 120 14.20 5.97 -6.29
C PRO A 120 14.53 4.65 -6.99
N TYR A 121 14.19 4.49 -8.28
CA TYR A 121 14.39 3.24 -8.99
C TYR A 121 15.62 3.30 -9.90
N ARG A 122 16.71 2.65 -9.51
CA ARG A 122 17.96 2.60 -10.28
C ARG A 122 18.05 1.34 -11.15
N CYS A 123 18.59 1.51 -12.34
CA CYS A 123 18.99 0.40 -13.21
C CYS A 123 20.39 -0.06 -12.80
N GLU A 124 20.53 -1.31 -12.36
CA GLU A 124 21.83 -1.85 -11.94
C GLU A 124 22.81 -1.99 -13.12
N ALA A 125 22.31 -2.27 -14.33
CA ALA A 125 23.16 -2.46 -15.50
C ALA A 125 23.83 -1.16 -16.00
N CYS A 126 23.18 0.00 -15.83
CA CYS A 126 23.66 1.26 -16.43
C CYS A 126 23.57 2.49 -15.50
N GLY A 127 23.18 2.32 -14.24
CA GLY A 127 23.07 3.38 -13.24
C GLY A 127 21.93 4.39 -13.44
N LYS A 128 21.19 4.34 -14.56
CA LYS A 128 20.09 5.29 -14.83
C LYS A 128 18.98 5.14 -13.79
N ALA A 129 18.56 6.27 -13.22
CA ALA A 129 17.50 6.33 -12.22
C ALA A 129 16.15 6.75 -12.82
N TYR A 130 15.04 6.29 -12.23
CA TYR A 130 13.68 6.53 -12.72
C TYR A 130 12.75 6.89 -11.57
N ARG A 131 11.74 7.71 -11.87
CA ARG A 131 10.71 8.15 -10.91
C ARG A 131 9.74 7.04 -10.50
N SER A 132 9.54 6.06 -11.38
CA SER A 132 8.64 4.93 -11.18
C SER A 132 9.24 3.61 -11.64
N PHE A 133 8.82 2.53 -10.98
CA PHE A 133 9.24 1.17 -11.32
C PHE A 133 8.84 0.80 -12.74
N SER A 134 7.66 1.20 -13.19
CA SER A 134 7.19 0.96 -14.56
C SER A 134 8.13 1.55 -15.62
N ASN A 135 8.69 2.74 -15.35
CA ASN A 135 9.64 3.38 -16.27
C ASN A 135 10.98 2.65 -16.26
N LEU A 136 11.47 2.23 -15.09
CA LEU A 136 12.67 1.39 -14.98
C LEU A 136 12.47 0.05 -15.72
N TRP A 137 11.33 -0.62 -15.54
CA TRP A 137 11.03 -1.89 -16.17
C TRP A 137 11.01 -1.78 -17.70
N LYS A 138 10.38 -0.73 -18.25
CA LYS A 138 10.41 -0.46 -19.69
C LYS A 138 11.83 -0.23 -20.19
N HIS A 139 12.64 0.53 -19.45
CA HIS A 139 14.03 0.73 -19.80
C HIS A 139 14.83 -0.58 -19.75
N ARG A 140 14.61 -1.44 -18.75
CA ARG A 140 15.30 -2.71 -18.61
C ARG A 140 15.08 -3.66 -19.79
N LYS A 141 13.93 -3.57 -20.47
CA LYS A 141 13.63 -4.35 -21.68
C LYS A 141 14.42 -3.93 -22.92
N LEU A 142 15.12 -2.79 -22.86
CA LEU A 142 15.93 -2.27 -23.96
C LEU A 142 17.41 -2.65 -23.82
N HIS A 143 17.78 -3.31 -22.73
CA HIS A 143 19.03 -4.06 -22.62
C HIS A 143 18.77 -5.48 -23.12
#